data_AF-A0A6I2X7C6-F1
#
_entry.id   AF-A0A6I2X7C6-F1
#
_cell.length_a   1.000
_cell.length_b   1.000
_cell.length_c   1.000
_cell.angle_alpha   90.00
_cell.angle_beta   90.00
_cell.angle_gamma   90.00
#
_symmetry.space_group_name_H-M   'P 1'
#
loop_
_entity.id
_entity.type
_entity.pdbx_description
1 polymer ?
#
loop_
_entity_poly.entity_id
_entity_poly.type
_entity_poly.pdbx_seq_one_letter_code
_entity_poly.pdbx_strand_id
1 'polypeptide(L)' 'MTTTTHGRVARVTGPVVDVEFPVESMPGLYNALHVDVDFGDGNARLLTLEVAQHIGDNMVRAISMQPTDGLVRGA' A
#
# COMPACT_ATOMS: atom_id res chain seq x y z
N MET A 1 11.23 -1.49 -16.58
CA MET A 1 10.98 -0.08 -16.19
C MET A 1 9.98 -0.12 -15.06
N THR A 2 10.34 0.31 -13.86
CA THR A 2 9.40 0.45 -12.74
C THR A 2 8.67 1.78 -12.91
N THR A 3 7.42 1.73 -13.36
CA THR A 3 6.52 2.88 -13.38
C THR A 3 6.19 3.24 -11.93
N THR A 4 6.65 4.40 -11.46
CA THR A 4 6.31 4.90 -10.13
C THR A 4 4.90 5.46 -10.16
N THR A 5 3.92 4.60 -9.88
CA THR A 5 2.53 5.02 -9.69
C THR A 5 2.28 5.29 -8.21
N HIS A 6 1.69 6.44 -7.90
CA HIS A 6 1.25 6.77 -6.55
C HIS A 6 -0.19 6.32 -6.33
N GLY A 7 -0.40 5.53 -5.29
CA GLY A 7 -1.72 5.22 -4.72
C GLY A 7 -1.90 5.91 -3.38
N ARG A 8 -3.05 5.69 -2.75
CA ARG A 8 -3.37 6.23 -1.42
C ARG A 8 -3.94 5.14 -0.53
N VAL A 9 -3.42 5.01 0.69
CA VAL A 9 -3.95 4.05 1.67
C VAL A 9 -5.37 4.45 2.08
N ALA A 10 -6.36 3.63 1.74
CA ALA A 10 -7.76 3.85 2.08
C ALA A 10 -8.13 3.21 3.43
N ARG A 11 -7.60 2.00 3.69
CA ARG A 11 -7.92 1.24 4.90
C ARG A 11 -6.75 0.36 5.33
N VAL A 12 -6.57 0.22 6.64
CA VAL A 12 -5.63 -0.72 7.28
C VAL A 12 -6.42 -1.62 8.22
N THR A 13 -6.27 -2.94 8.13
CA THR A 13 -6.92 -3.95 9.00
C THR A 13 -5.95 -5.10 9.24
N GLY A 14 -5.21 -5.03 10.36
CA GLY A 14 -4.11 -5.96 10.62
C GLY A 14 -3.06 -5.87 9.48
N PRO A 15 -2.60 -7.00 8.92
CA PRO A 15 -1.66 -6.99 7.80
C PRO A 15 -2.30 -6.62 6.45
N VAL A 16 -3.64 -6.52 6.38
CA VAL A 16 -4.37 -6.24 5.15
C VAL A 16 -4.53 -4.74 4.98
N VAL A 17 -4.15 -4.22 3.81
CA VAL A 17 -4.21 -2.79 3.47
C VAL A 17 -4.93 -2.63 2.15
N ASP A 18 -5.99 -1.84 2.13
CA ASP A 18 -6.69 -1.46 0.90
C ASP A 18 -6.14 -0.11 0.41
N VAL A 19 -5.72 -0.06 -0.85
CA VAL A 19 -5.03 1.09 -1.47
C VAL A 19 -5.76 1.48 -2.75
N GLU A 20 -6.12 2.76 -2.85
CA GLU A 20 -6.75 3.35 -4.02
C GLU A 20 -5.68 3.79 -5.03
N PHE A 21 -5.91 3.54 -6.32
CA PHE A 21 -5.05 3.99 -7.42
C PHE A 21 -5.89 4.64 -8.52
N PRO A 22 -5.31 5.52 -9.36
CA PRO A 22 -5.94 5.92 -10.60
C PRO A 22 -6.21 4.71 -11.51
N VAL A 23 -7.35 4.72 -12.22
CA VAL A 23 -7.79 3.62 -13.12
C VAL A 23 -6.68 3.22 -14.10
N GLU A 24 -6.02 4.20 -14.70
CA GLU A 24 -4.97 4.00 -15.71
C GLU A 24 -3.67 3.45 -15.15
N SER A 25 -3.55 3.35 -13.82
CA SER A 25 -2.32 2.95 -13.15
C SER A 25 -2.53 1.90 -12.08
N MET A 26 -3.60 1.12 -12.20
CA MET A 26 -3.89 -0.02 -11.33
C MET A 26 -2.74 -1.04 -11.36
N PRO A 27 -2.12 -1.36 -10.21
CA PRO A 27 -1.05 -2.35 -10.17
C PRO A 27 -1.60 -3.77 -10.39
N GLY A 28 -0.82 -4.63 -11.03
CA GLY A 28 -1.16 -6.04 -11.21
C GLY A 28 -1.10 -6.84 -9.90
N LEU A 29 -1.68 -8.04 -9.91
CA LEU A 29 -1.52 -9.00 -8.81
C LEU A 29 -0.03 -9.35 -8.62
N TYR A 30 0.37 -9.59 -7.38
CA TYR A 30 1.74 -9.88 -6.95
C TYR A 30 2.74 -8.74 -7.14
N ASN A 31 2.31 -7.56 -7.60
CA ASN A 31 3.18 -6.38 -7.60
C ASN A 31 3.45 -5.92 -6.16
N ALA A 32 4.69 -5.51 -5.93
CA ALA A 32 5.09 -4.86 -4.69
C ALA A 32 4.70 -3.37 -4.70
N LEU A 33 4.07 -2.94 -3.62
CA LEU A 33 3.83 -1.55 -3.26
C LEU A 33 4.78 -1.17 -2.13
N HIS A 34 5.23 0.08 -2.15
CA HIS A 34 6.16 0.62 -1.17
C HIS A 34 5.53 1.86 -0.53
N VAL A 35 5.54 1.89 0.81
CA VAL A 35 5.09 3.05 1.58
C VAL A 35 6.12 3.35 2.67
N ASP A 36 6.52 4.60 2.75
CA ASP A 36 7.37 5.09 3.85
C ASP A 36 6.47 5.43 5.04
N VAL A 37 6.71 4.80 6.18
CA VAL A 37 5.98 5.07 7.42
C VAL A 37 6.94 5.64 8.46
N ASP A 38 6.57 6.79 8.99
CA ASP A 38 7.25 7.40 10.14
C ASP A 38 6.64 6.85 11.44
N PHE A 39 7.48 6.25 12.27
CA PHE A 39 7.09 5.67 13.56
C PHE A 39 7.19 6.67 14.73
N GLY A 40 7.45 7.95 14.45
CA GLY A 40 7.58 9.01 15.45
C GLY A 40 8.93 9.03 16.18
N ASP A 41 9.86 8.15 15.81
CA ASP A 41 11.24 8.11 16.30
C ASP A 41 12.22 8.84 15.35
N GLY A 42 11.70 9.49 14.31
CA GLY A 42 12.48 10.17 13.27
C GLY A 42 13.06 9.24 12.21
N ASN A 43 12.76 7.93 12.26
CA ASN A 43 13.17 6.97 11.24
C ASN A 43 11.96 6.50 10.43
N ALA A 44 11.88 6.98 9.18
CA ALA A 44 10.96 6.39 8.22
C ALA A 44 11.40 4.95 7.91
N ARG A 45 10.45 4.01 7.88
CA ARG A 45 10.69 2.63 7.45
C ARG A 45 9.88 2.34 6.20
N LEU A 46 10.55 1.69 5.26
CA LEU A 46 9.92 1.19 4.05
C LEU A 46 9.11 -0.06 4.37
N LEU A 47 7.80 0.04 4.23
CA LEU A 47 6.88 -1.08 4.26
C LEU A 47 6.64 -1.58 2.84
N THR A 48 6.73 -2.90 2.68
CA THR A 48 6.47 -3.59 1.42
C THR A 48 5.13 -4.31 1.52
N LEU A 49 4.23 -4.00 0.60
CA LEU A 49 2.95 -4.69 0.49
C LEU A 49 2.86 -5.41 -0.84
N GLU A 50 2.26 -6.59 -0.87
CA GLU A 50 2.01 -7.33 -2.11
C GLU A 50 0.54 -7.24 -2.49
N VAL A 51 0.25 -6.87 -3.74
CA VAL A 51 -1.13 -6.84 -4.25
C VAL A 51 -1.70 -8.26 -4.32
N ALA A 52 -2.68 -8.55 -3.48
CA ALA A 52 -3.30 -9.87 -3.41
C ALA A 52 -4.59 -9.97 -4.25
N GLN A 53 -5.33 -8.87 -4.40
CA GLN A 53 -6.58 -8.85 -5.16
C GLN A 53 -6.97 -7.43 -5.60
N HIS A 54 -7.70 -7.35 -6.71
CA HIS A 54 -8.46 -6.16 -7.09
C HIS A 54 -9.86 -6.26 -6.49
N ILE A 55 -10.34 -5.21 -5.81
CA ILE A 55 -11.60 -5.26 -5.07
C ILE A 55 -12.69 -4.35 -5.64
N GLY A 56 -12.45 -3.73 -6.80
CA GLY A 56 -13.34 -2.74 -7.40
C GLY A 56 -13.04 -1.31 -6.91
N ASP A 57 -13.81 -0.33 -7.38
CA ASP A 57 -13.71 1.08 -6.98
C ASP A 57 -12.27 1.65 -7.04
N ASN A 58 -11.51 1.24 -8.05
CA ASN A 58 -10.11 1.62 -8.26
C ASN A 58 -9.18 1.26 -7.09
N MET A 59 -9.52 0.18 -6.38
CA MET A 59 -8.83 -0.24 -5.18
C MET A 59 -8.24 -1.63 -5.33
N VAL A 60 -7.07 -1.79 -4.74
CA VAL A 60 -6.43 -3.09 -4.54
C VAL A 60 -6.36 -3.40 -3.06
N ARG A 61 -6.47 -4.67 -2.72
CA ARG A 61 -6.13 -5.16 -1.40
C ARG A 61 -4.74 -5.78 -1.45
N ALA A 62 -3.86 -5.23 -0.64
CA ALA A 62 -2.50 -5.66 -0.47
C ALA A 62 -2.27 -6.27 0.92
N ILE A 63 -1.26 -7.14 1.02
CA ILE A 63 -0.83 -7.76 2.27
C ILE A 63 0.55 -7.22 2.61
N SER A 64 0.71 -6.65 3.80
CA SER A 64 2.00 -6.16 4.28
C SER A 64 2.91 -7.32 4.68
N MET A 65 4.18 -7.25 4.25
CA MET A 65 5.21 -8.23 4.62
C MET A 65 5.87 -7.89 5.96
N GLN A 66 5.63 -6.68 6.47
CA GLN A 66 6.10 -6.20 7.77
C GLN A 66 4.91 -5.73 8.64
N PRO A 67 5.08 -5.57 9.97
CA PRO A 67 4.03 -5.03 10.84
C PRO A 67 3.55 -3.66 10.37
N THR A 68 2.23 -3.45 10.35
CA THR A 68 1.58 -2.23 9.83
C THR A 68 1.36 -1.15 10.91
N ASP A 69 1.98 -1.31 12.07
CA ASP A 69 1.97 -0.29 13.13
C ASP A 69 2.43 1.06 12.57
N GLY A 70 1.77 2.14 12.97
CA GLY A 70 2.08 3.49 12.47
C GLY A 70 1.59 3.80 11.05
N LEU A 71 1.15 2.81 10.25
CA LEU A 71 0.58 3.07 8.93
C LEU A 71 -0.76 3.80 9.07
N VAL A 72 -0.82 5.02 8.55
CA VAL A 72 -2.02 5.87 8.59
C VAL A 72 -2.75 5.85 7.26
N ARG A 73 -4.06 6.13 7.30
CA ARG A 73 -4.84 6.36 6.09
C ARG A 73 -4.35 7.63 5.40
N GLY A 74 -4.30 7.59 4.07
CA GLY A 74 -3.86 8.70 3.25
C GLY A 74 -2.35 8.80 3.03
N ALA A 75 -1.57 7.86 3.60
CA ALA A 75 -0.19 7.62 3.20
C ALA A 75 -0.09 7.17 1.74
#